data_AF-A0A420WFB6-F1
#
_entry.id   AF-A0A420WFB6-F1
#
_cell.length_a   1.000
_cell.length_b   1.000
_cell.length_c   1.000
_cell.angle_alpha   90.00
_cell.angle_beta   90.00
_cell.angle_gamma   90.00
#
_symmetry.space_group_name_H-M   'P 1'
#
loop_
_entity.id
_entity.type
_entity.pdbx_description
1 polymer ?
#
loop_
_entity_poly.entity_id
_entity_poly.type
_entity_poly.pdbx_seq_one_letter_code
_entity_poly.pdbx_strand_id
1 'polypeptide(L)'
;MNSQKTLFGTISGGAMAMALLTATPALADPTPDCNANVSELTALECGVNASATGVDALAVGTDSTANGNSTTAVGGESNADGLAATAIGWQAMAIGERAQAFGHIARAEGVRALAVGEGARAIGEQTTAIGNQSWATGLDATAIGTQSTAFGQSTTAVGGEALASGLAATAFGWSADAVGDFAHAIGHNAQAMGGRALAVGEAAAATGYQTTAVGNQSIANGIDATAFGTQAQAVGNSTTAIGGESRATGIAATSFGWRASAVGERAHALGHLANAEGDRTLAVGEGASAVGEQATAMGNVASATGVDAIAIGTQSVADGNSTTVLGGEAMAMGPGATAIGWRSMATAERAQAFGHLANASGVRSLAVGEAATASADNATAIGNEASAAFSNSTAIGNGAATTRTNQVSVGTLTNTYTFAGLTSATSTAAQTGDIGLVTTDRDGNIAADFTLQNGQASNSAAISNNSAGIAQNTAAVNANATAINQNTAGLASASAAIALNSASIQSNSDQISTNIDDIIDNRAGIAAALALDNAYVPLGHTYAVSGGFGYYDDETAFAGSVAYRLNDSFQFNGSVTTGVDNGSTGARAGFQASW
;
A
#
# COMPACT_ATOMS: atom_id res chain seq x y z
N MET A 1 -134.13 -68.47 12.04
CA MET A 1 -135.02 -67.55 11.31
C MET A 1 -134.32 -67.20 10.01
N ASN A 2 -134.69 -67.88 8.91
CA ASN A 2 -135.44 -67.33 7.76
C ASN A 2 -134.64 -66.25 7.01
N SER A 3 -134.42 -66.26 5.69
CA SER A 3 -134.95 -67.01 4.54
C SER A 3 -134.05 -66.58 3.35
N GLN A 4 -133.37 -67.46 2.62
CA GLN A 4 -133.81 -68.06 1.34
C GLN A 4 -134.50 -67.11 0.33
N LYS A 5 -133.87 -66.90 -0.85
CA LYS A 5 -134.31 -67.26 -2.25
C LYS A 5 -133.72 -66.30 -3.32
N THR A 6 -132.78 -66.77 -4.17
CA THR A 6 -132.91 -67.29 -5.58
C THR A 6 -133.27 -66.21 -6.63
N LEU A 7 -132.74 -66.16 -7.86
CA LEU A 7 -132.78 -67.22 -8.89
C LEU A 7 -132.03 -66.79 -10.20
N PHE A 8 -131.18 -67.72 -10.71
CA PHE A 8 -130.77 -68.10 -12.09
C PHE A 8 -130.79 -67.18 -13.33
N GLY A 9 -129.77 -67.40 -14.20
CA GLY A 9 -129.87 -67.24 -15.66
C GLY A 9 -128.59 -67.51 -16.49
N THR A 10 -128.10 -68.76 -16.51
CA THR A 10 -127.54 -69.57 -17.64
C THR A 10 -126.86 -68.95 -18.89
N ILE A 11 -125.69 -69.52 -19.27
CA ILE A 11 -125.28 -70.11 -20.60
C ILE A 11 -123.84 -70.66 -20.44
N SER A 12 -123.63 -71.98 -20.24
CA SER A 12 -123.15 -73.01 -21.20
C SER A 12 -122.00 -72.55 -22.12
N GLY A 13 -120.86 -73.22 -22.33
CA GLY A 13 -120.40 -74.56 -21.99
C GLY A 13 -119.38 -75.00 -23.07
N GLY A 14 -118.19 -75.45 -22.65
CA GLY A 14 -117.18 -76.17 -23.45
C GLY A 14 -116.28 -75.31 -24.35
N ALA A 15 -114.98 -75.54 -24.52
CA ALA A 15 -114.03 -76.47 -23.93
C ALA A 15 -112.63 -76.00 -24.37
N MET A 16 -111.64 -76.02 -23.48
CA MET A 16 -110.25 -76.37 -23.82
C MET A 16 -109.44 -76.41 -22.52
N ALA A 17 -109.04 -77.62 -22.12
CA ALA A 17 -108.06 -77.83 -21.08
C ALA A 17 -106.67 -77.48 -21.63
N MET A 18 -106.00 -76.50 -21.02
CA MET A 18 -104.55 -76.32 -21.14
C MET A 18 -104.02 -75.59 -19.90
N ALA A 19 -103.15 -76.28 -19.16
CA ALA A 19 -102.26 -75.80 -18.10
C ALA A 19 -102.91 -75.01 -16.93
N LEU A 20 -103.27 -75.73 -15.85
CA LEU A 20 -103.30 -75.14 -14.50
C LEU A 20 -101.85 -74.83 -14.08
N LEU A 21 -101.38 -73.63 -14.39
CA LEU A 21 -100.39 -72.95 -13.54
C LEU A 21 -101.19 -72.26 -12.44
N THR A 22 -101.04 -72.72 -11.20
CA THR A 22 -101.46 -71.96 -10.03
C THR A 22 -100.66 -70.65 -10.02
N ALA A 23 -101.28 -69.56 -10.45
CA ALA A 23 -100.74 -68.22 -10.20
C ALA A 23 -100.69 -68.05 -8.68
N THR A 24 -99.49 -68.00 -8.11
CA THR A 24 -99.29 -67.45 -6.77
C THR A 24 -99.92 -66.05 -6.75
N PRO A 25 -100.62 -65.64 -5.68
CA PRO A 25 -101.07 -64.25 -5.57
C PRO A 25 -99.84 -63.37 -5.74
N ALA A 26 -99.93 -62.39 -6.64
CA ALA A 26 -98.95 -61.32 -6.67
C ALA A 26 -98.99 -60.67 -5.28
N LEU A 27 -97.95 -60.91 -4.48
CA LEU A 27 -97.72 -60.14 -3.27
C LEU A 27 -97.49 -58.71 -3.76
N ALA A 28 -98.52 -57.87 -3.65
CA ALA A 28 -98.35 -56.45 -3.80
C ALA A 28 -97.24 -56.03 -2.84
N ASP A 29 -96.22 -55.37 -3.39
CA ASP A 29 -95.15 -54.80 -2.59
C ASP A 29 -95.80 -53.82 -1.59
N PRO A 30 -95.52 -53.90 -0.27
CA PRO A 30 -96.04 -52.95 0.72
C PRO A 30 -95.44 -51.54 0.58
N THR A 31 -94.58 -51.29 -0.41
CA THR A 31 -94.12 -49.93 -0.73
C THR A 31 -95.34 -49.04 -1.09
N PRO A 32 -95.45 -47.84 -0.50
CA PRO A 32 -96.47 -46.88 -0.89
C PRO A 32 -96.37 -46.56 -2.39
N ASP A 33 -97.52 -46.49 -3.05
CA ASP A 33 -97.57 -46.06 -4.45
C ASP A 33 -96.94 -44.67 -4.58
N CYS A 34 -96.07 -44.50 -5.58
CA CYS A 34 -95.61 -43.16 -5.92
C CYS A 34 -96.83 -42.31 -6.35
N ASN A 35 -96.82 -41.01 -6.03
CA ASN A 35 -97.89 -40.05 -6.31
C ASN A 35 -99.21 -40.34 -5.59
N ALA A 36 -99.18 -41.03 -4.45
CA ALA A 36 -100.38 -41.29 -3.67
C ALA A 36 -101.04 -40.01 -3.06
N ASN A 37 -100.27 -38.92 -2.85
CA ASN A 37 -100.73 -37.71 -2.14
C ASN A 37 -100.34 -36.37 -2.81
N VAL A 38 -99.96 -36.36 -4.08
CA VAL A 38 -99.45 -35.13 -4.75
C VAL A 38 -100.55 -34.10 -5.03
N SER A 39 -100.29 -32.84 -4.66
CA SER A 39 -101.15 -31.68 -4.99
C SER A 39 -100.87 -31.08 -6.38
N GLU A 40 -99.69 -31.35 -6.95
CA GLU A 40 -99.20 -30.79 -8.22
C GLU A 40 -99.03 -31.89 -9.29
N LEU A 41 -99.56 -31.67 -10.49
CA LEU A 41 -99.61 -32.68 -11.56
C LEU A 41 -98.22 -33.06 -12.14
N THR A 42 -97.20 -32.24 -11.92
CA THR A 42 -95.85 -32.46 -12.44
C THR A 42 -94.84 -32.90 -11.38
N ALA A 43 -95.27 -33.02 -10.12
CA ALA A 43 -94.44 -33.51 -9.03
C ALA A 43 -94.42 -35.05 -8.98
N LEU A 44 -93.29 -35.62 -8.52
CA LEU A 44 -93.15 -37.04 -8.22
C LEU A 44 -92.77 -37.24 -6.75
N GLU A 45 -93.66 -37.87 -5.99
CA GLU A 45 -93.44 -38.28 -4.61
C GLU A 45 -93.37 -39.81 -4.55
N CYS A 46 -92.31 -40.40 -4.01
CA CYS A 46 -92.22 -41.85 -3.84
C CYS A 46 -91.50 -42.26 -2.55
N GLY A 47 -92.26 -42.81 -1.59
CA GLY A 47 -91.77 -43.25 -0.29
C GLY A 47 -92.78 -43.00 0.82
N VAL A 48 -92.55 -43.57 2.01
CA VAL A 48 -93.40 -43.31 3.18
C VAL A 48 -93.17 -41.87 3.64
N ASN A 49 -94.24 -41.07 3.75
CA ASN A 49 -94.20 -39.65 4.13
C ASN A 49 -93.26 -38.77 3.28
N ALA A 50 -92.97 -39.17 2.05
CA ALA A 50 -92.31 -38.25 1.12
C ALA A 50 -93.23 -37.03 0.87
N SER A 51 -92.68 -35.88 0.52
CA SER A 51 -93.43 -34.65 0.25
C SER A 51 -92.82 -33.92 -0.93
N ALA A 52 -93.55 -33.83 -2.05
CA ALA A 52 -93.15 -33.06 -3.23
C ALA A 52 -94.21 -31.98 -3.53
N THR A 53 -94.07 -30.79 -2.92
CA THR A 53 -95.07 -29.70 -3.05
C THR A 53 -94.73 -28.66 -4.12
N GLY A 54 -93.48 -28.63 -4.59
CA GLY A 54 -93.06 -27.71 -5.65
C GLY A 54 -93.50 -28.15 -7.05
N VAL A 55 -93.67 -27.19 -7.96
CA VAL A 55 -93.89 -27.49 -9.38
C VAL A 55 -92.66 -28.19 -9.96
N ASP A 56 -92.82 -29.30 -10.68
CA ASP A 56 -91.73 -30.13 -11.21
C ASP A 56 -90.76 -30.68 -10.14
N ALA A 57 -91.22 -30.86 -8.89
CA ALA A 57 -90.42 -31.39 -7.80
C ALA A 57 -90.35 -32.92 -7.80
N LEU A 58 -89.21 -33.48 -7.37
CA LEU A 58 -88.98 -34.91 -7.22
C LEU A 58 -88.59 -35.22 -5.77
N ALA A 59 -89.38 -36.01 -5.03
CA ALA A 59 -89.05 -36.52 -3.70
C ALA A 59 -89.08 -38.06 -3.70
N VAL A 60 -87.93 -38.71 -3.43
CA VAL A 60 -87.81 -40.18 -3.41
C VAL A 60 -87.09 -40.65 -2.14
N GLY A 61 -87.78 -41.37 -1.27
CA GLY A 61 -87.24 -41.84 0.03
C GLY A 61 -88.25 -41.72 1.16
N THR A 62 -87.99 -42.37 2.30
CA THR A 62 -88.82 -42.18 3.49
C THR A 62 -88.56 -40.80 4.10
N ASP A 63 -89.62 -40.04 4.38
CA ASP A 63 -89.56 -38.66 4.91
C ASP A 63 -88.74 -37.67 4.04
N SER A 64 -88.56 -37.94 2.74
CA SER A 64 -87.89 -37.00 1.82
C SER A 64 -88.79 -35.82 1.47
N THR A 65 -88.25 -34.62 1.38
CA THR A 65 -88.99 -33.38 1.21
C THR A 65 -88.41 -32.55 0.06
N ALA A 66 -89.23 -32.19 -0.92
CA ALA A 66 -88.91 -31.37 -2.09
C ALA A 66 -89.96 -30.26 -2.24
N ASN A 67 -89.79 -29.15 -1.52
CA ASN A 67 -90.81 -28.11 -1.41
C ASN A 67 -90.65 -26.98 -2.44
N GLY A 68 -89.42 -26.70 -2.89
CA GLY A 68 -89.14 -25.66 -3.87
C GLY A 68 -89.54 -26.08 -5.30
N ASN A 69 -89.82 -25.12 -6.18
CA ASN A 69 -90.06 -25.43 -7.60
C ASN A 69 -88.80 -26.00 -8.26
N SER A 70 -88.98 -26.99 -9.13
CA SER A 70 -87.94 -27.70 -9.88
C SER A 70 -86.87 -28.33 -8.98
N THR A 71 -87.25 -28.81 -7.79
CA THR A 71 -86.33 -29.42 -6.82
C THR A 71 -86.19 -30.93 -6.99
N THR A 72 -85.12 -31.50 -6.44
CA THR A 72 -84.91 -32.94 -6.39
C THR A 72 -84.37 -33.35 -5.02
N ALA A 73 -85.11 -34.16 -4.26
CA ALA A 73 -84.73 -34.76 -2.99
C ALA A 73 -84.74 -36.30 -3.12
N VAL A 74 -83.58 -36.95 -2.99
CA VAL A 74 -83.44 -38.41 -3.13
C VAL A 74 -82.65 -38.98 -1.95
N GLY A 75 -83.25 -39.90 -1.20
CA GLY A 75 -82.69 -40.47 0.03
C GLY A 75 -83.60 -40.20 1.23
N GLY A 76 -83.55 -41.05 2.25
CA GLY A 76 -84.40 -40.87 3.43
C GLY A 76 -84.08 -39.57 4.16
N GLU A 77 -85.09 -38.84 4.63
CA GLU A 77 -84.95 -37.56 5.33
C GLU A 77 -84.18 -36.48 4.54
N SER A 78 -84.03 -36.65 3.20
CA SER A 78 -83.44 -35.61 2.36
C SER A 78 -84.38 -34.42 2.22
N ASN A 79 -83.84 -33.20 2.18
CA ASN A 79 -84.63 -31.97 2.13
C ASN A 79 -84.11 -30.99 1.07
N ALA A 80 -84.93 -30.66 0.07
CA ALA A 80 -84.68 -29.68 -0.98
C ALA A 80 -85.75 -28.58 -0.96
N ASP A 81 -85.47 -27.44 -0.30
CA ASP A 81 -86.42 -26.32 -0.13
C ASP A 81 -86.16 -25.17 -1.10
N GLY A 82 -84.90 -24.95 -1.51
CA GLY A 82 -84.53 -23.83 -2.36
C GLY A 82 -85.04 -23.99 -3.80
N LEU A 83 -85.40 -22.89 -4.47
CA LEU A 83 -85.77 -22.92 -5.89
C LEU A 83 -84.68 -23.61 -6.72
N ALA A 84 -85.04 -24.62 -7.51
CA ALA A 84 -84.13 -25.43 -8.32
C ALA A 84 -82.97 -26.10 -7.54
N ALA A 85 -83.20 -26.42 -6.25
CA ALA A 85 -82.23 -27.11 -5.41
C ALA A 85 -82.26 -28.64 -5.58
N THR A 86 -81.10 -29.27 -5.35
CA THR A 86 -80.94 -30.73 -5.46
C THR A 86 -80.29 -31.27 -4.18
N ALA A 87 -80.95 -32.18 -3.48
CA ALA A 87 -80.44 -32.92 -2.32
C ALA A 87 -80.46 -34.42 -2.62
N ILE A 88 -79.30 -35.09 -2.60
CA ILE A 88 -79.18 -36.54 -2.83
C ILE A 88 -78.33 -37.17 -1.72
N GLY A 89 -78.92 -38.05 -0.92
CA GLY A 89 -78.29 -38.72 0.22
C GLY A 89 -79.21 -38.73 1.44
N TRP A 90 -79.01 -39.66 2.37
CA TRP A 90 -79.77 -39.65 3.63
C TRP A 90 -79.45 -38.39 4.44
N GLN A 91 -80.48 -37.66 4.87
CA GLN A 91 -80.37 -36.37 5.55
C GLN A 91 -79.60 -35.28 4.77
N ALA A 92 -79.47 -35.39 3.44
CA ALA A 92 -78.92 -34.32 2.62
C ALA A 92 -79.86 -33.10 2.63
N MET A 93 -79.34 -31.89 2.82
CA MET A 93 -80.11 -30.65 2.90
C MET A 93 -79.64 -29.64 1.84
N ALA A 94 -80.53 -29.19 0.96
CA ALA A 94 -80.30 -28.12 0.00
C ALA A 94 -81.39 -27.04 0.13
N ILE A 95 -81.10 -25.97 0.88
CA ILE A 95 -82.10 -24.94 1.24
C ILE A 95 -81.94 -23.62 0.48
N GLY A 96 -80.74 -23.34 -0.07
CA GLY A 96 -80.50 -22.14 -0.87
C GLY A 96 -81.02 -22.27 -2.32
N GLU A 97 -81.34 -21.13 -2.97
CA GLU A 97 -81.69 -21.14 -4.40
C GLU A 97 -80.55 -21.74 -5.24
N ARG A 98 -80.86 -22.73 -6.08
CA ARG A 98 -79.91 -23.52 -6.89
C ARG A 98 -78.81 -24.20 -6.06
N ALA A 99 -79.04 -24.46 -4.78
CA ALA A 99 -78.12 -25.20 -3.92
C ALA A 99 -78.10 -26.69 -4.29
N GLN A 100 -76.95 -27.33 -4.15
CA GLN A 100 -76.73 -28.73 -4.50
C GLN A 100 -76.02 -29.45 -3.36
N ALA A 101 -76.67 -30.44 -2.75
CA ALA A 101 -76.13 -31.27 -1.69
C ALA A 101 -76.10 -32.73 -2.12
N PHE A 102 -74.92 -33.36 -2.13
CA PHE A 102 -74.71 -34.75 -2.51
C PHE A 102 -73.92 -35.49 -1.41
N GLY A 103 -74.56 -36.40 -0.68
CA GLY A 103 -73.94 -37.22 0.37
C GLY A 103 -74.78 -37.33 1.63
N HIS A 104 -74.43 -38.31 2.47
CA HIS A 104 -74.99 -38.46 3.82
C HIS A 104 -74.78 -37.17 4.62
N ILE A 105 -75.84 -36.59 5.18
CA ILE A 105 -75.81 -35.35 5.99
C ILE A 105 -75.10 -34.13 5.33
N ALA A 106 -75.00 -34.09 4.00
CA ALA A 106 -74.43 -32.95 3.26
C ALA A 106 -75.38 -31.74 3.33
N ARG A 107 -74.86 -30.52 3.54
CA ARG A 107 -75.68 -29.30 3.74
C ARG A 107 -75.22 -28.18 2.81
N ALA A 108 -76.05 -27.81 1.85
CA ALA A 108 -75.88 -26.65 0.98
C ALA A 108 -76.94 -25.59 1.32
N GLU A 109 -76.54 -24.56 2.06
CA GLU A 109 -77.45 -23.52 2.58
C GLU A 109 -77.42 -22.22 1.79
N GLY A 110 -76.26 -21.88 1.22
CA GLY A 110 -76.09 -20.66 0.45
C GLY A 110 -76.73 -20.72 -0.93
N VAL A 111 -77.04 -19.55 -1.50
CA VAL A 111 -77.49 -19.43 -2.90
C VAL A 111 -76.38 -19.90 -3.82
N ARG A 112 -76.69 -20.80 -4.77
CA ARG A 112 -75.73 -21.46 -5.68
C ARG A 112 -74.60 -22.21 -4.95
N ALA A 113 -74.84 -22.68 -3.73
CA ALA A 113 -73.86 -23.46 -2.98
C ALA A 113 -73.80 -24.93 -3.45
N LEU A 114 -72.61 -25.53 -3.41
CA LEU A 114 -72.38 -26.94 -3.73
C LEU A 114 -71.73 -27.64 -2.53
N ALA A 115 -72.39 -28.65 -1.96
CA ALA A 115 -71.85 -29.52 -0.92
C ALA A 115 -71.79 -30.98 -1.42
N VAL A 116 -70.61 -31.59 -1.44
CA VAL A 116 -70.41 -32.97 -1.90
C VAL A 116 -69.57 -33.75 -0.89
N GLY A 117 -70.10 -34.85 -0.35
CA GLY A 117 -69.43 -35.70 0.62
C GLY A 117 -70.18 -35.78 1.95
N GLU A 118 -69.82 -36.76 2.77
CA GLU A 118 -70.45 -36.95 4.07
C GLU A 118 -70.18 -35.75 5.00
N GLY A 119 -71.23 -35.08 5.44
CA GLY A 119 -71.14 -33.93 6.36
C GLY A 119 -70.49 -32.68 5.76
N ALA A 120 -70.34 -32.60 4.43
CA ALA A 120 -69.88 -31.40 3.75
C ALA A 120 -70.87 -30.24 3.97
N ARG A 121 -70.37 -29.03 4.24
CA ARG A 121 -71.17 -27.84 4.57
C ARG A 121 -70.78 -26.65 3.71
N ALA A 122 -71.66 -26.27 2.78
CA ALA A 122 -71.54 -25.09 1.94
C ALA A 122 -72.59 -24.05 2.38
N ILE A 123 -72.20 -23.13 3.26
CA ILE A 123 -73.11 -22.22 3.98
C ILE A 123 -73.19 -20.85 3.30
N GLY A 124 -72.05 -20.30 2.86
CA GLY A 124 -72.00 -19.00 2.20
C GLY A 124 -72.60 -19.03 0.80
N GLU A 125 -72.99 -17.88 0.26
CA GLU A 125 -73.41 -17.78 -1.14
C GLU A 125 -72.26 -18.14 -2.09
N GLN A 126 -72.58 -18.81 -3.19
CA GLN A 126 -71.64 -19.25 -4.23
C GLN A 126 -70.48 -20.12 -3.70
N THR A 127 -70.69 -20.81 -2.57
CA THR A 127 -69.67 -21.66 -1.97
C THR A 127 -69.59 -23.04 -2.58
N THR A 128 -68.41 -23.66 -2.50
CA THR A 128 -68.19 -25.06 -2.87
C THR A 128 -67.50 -25.78 -1.71
N ALA A 129 -68.10 -26.83 -1.17
CA ALA A 129 -67.53 -27.72 -0.17
C ALA A 129 -67.53 -29.16 -0.70
N ILE A 130 -66.35 -29.75 -0.96
CA ILE A 130 -66.20 -31.10 -1.51
C ILE A 130 -65.25 -31.91 -0.64
N GLY A 131 -65.75 -32.96 0.01
CA GLY A 131 -64.97 -33.83 0.90
C GLY A 131 -65.69 -34.10 2.22
N ASN A 132 -65.31 -35.18 2.90
CA ASN A 132 -65.87 -35.55 4.20
C ASN A 132 -65.62 -34.41 5.21
N GLN A 133 -66.69 -33.88 5.81
CA GLN A 133 -66.63 -32.78 6.77
C GLN A 133 -65.95 -31.49 6.24
N SER A 134 -65.91 -31.27 4.91
CA SER A 134 -65.46 -30.00 4.34
C SER A 134 -66.41 -28.86 4.70
N TRP A 135 -65.89 -27.65 4.94
CA TRP A 135 -66.67 -26.52 5.44
C TRP A 135 -66.33 -25.22 4.70
N ALA A 136 -67.25 -24.70 3.91
CA ALA A 136 -67.14 -23.40 3.23
C ALA A 136 -68.23 -22.45 3.74
N THR A 137 -67.85 -21.36 4.41
CA THR A 137 -68.81 -20.40 5.00
C THR A 137 -68.69 -18.98 4.47
N GLY A 138 -67.52 -18.60 3.94
CA GLY A 138 -67.33 -17.28 3.33
C GLY A 138 -68.06 -17.16 1.99
N LEU A 139 -68.48 -15.94 1.61
CA LEU A 139 -68.99 -15.67 0.26
C LEU A 139 -67.93 -16.06 -0.79
N ASP A 140 -68.33 -16.76 -1.86
CA ASP A 140 -67.43 -17.25 -2.92
C ASP A 140 -66.30 -18.19 -2.42
N ALA A 141 -66.45 -18.81 -1.25
CA ALA A 141 -65.42 -19.68 -0.68
C ALA A 141 -65.44 -21.10 -1.26
N THR A 142 -64.25 -21.67 -1.47
CA THR A 142 -64.07 -23.05 -1.96
C THR A 142 -63.27 -23.87 -0.95
N ALA A 143 -63.84 -24.97 -0.44
CA ALA A 143 -63.20 -25.95 0.43
C ALA A 143 -63.22 -27.33 -0.24
N ILE A 144 -62.05 -27.91 -0.55
CA ILE A 144 -61.94 -29.22 -1.20
C ILE A 144 -60.95 -30.10 -0.43
N GLY A 145 -61.42 -31.17 0.19
CA GLY A 145 -60.62 -32.07 1.03
C GLY A 145 -61.36 -32.52 2.28
N THR A 146 -60.88 -33.58 2.91
CA THR A 146 -61.42 -34.02 4.20
C THR A 146 -61.12 -32.97 5.28
N GLN A 147 -62.13 -32.46 5.98
CA GLN A 147 -62.00 -31.42 7.01
C GLN A 147 -61.36 -30.10 6.51
N SER A 148 -61.35 -29.85 5.20
CA SER A 148 -60.90 -28.56 4.65
C SER A 148 -61.89 -27.46 5.05
N THR A 149 -61.36 -26.26 5.34
CA THR A 149 -62.12 -25.17 5.94
C THR A 149 -61.82 -23.85 5.24
N ALA A 150 -62.83 -23.23 4.64
CA ALA A 150 -62.77 -21.94 3.95
C ALA A 150 -63.77 -20.95 4.58
N PHE A 151 -63.28 -20.15 5.54
CA PHE A 151 -64.10 -19.24 6.34
C PHE A 151 -64.12 -17.80 5.84
N GLY A 152 -63.02 -17.33 5.23
CA GLY A 152 -62.93 -15.96 4.73
C GLY A 152 -63.70 -15.77 3.41
N GLN A 153 -64.08 -14.54 3.10
CA GLN A 153 -64.65 -14.21 1.78
C GLN A 153 -63.62 -14.46 0.66
N SER A 154 -64.09 -15.01 -0.46
CA SER A 154 -63.29 -15.31 -1.65
C SER A 154 -62.07 -16.18 -1.35
N THR A 155 -62.18 -17.09 -0.38
CA THR A 155 -61.10 -17.99 0.03
C THR A 155 -61.08 -19.30 -0.75
N THR A 156 -59.92 -19.92 -0.83
CA THR A 156 -59.75 -21.26 -1.39
C THR A 156 -58.93 -22.12 -0.45
N ALA A 157 -59.49 -23.21 0.07
CA ALA A 157 -58.82 -24.23 0.87
C ALA A 157 -58.87 -25.59 0.14
N VAL A 158 -57.72 -26.11 -0.27
CA VAL A 158 -57.62 -27.39 -1.00
C VAL A 158 -56.58 -28.29 -0.34
N GLY A 159 -57.00 -29.49 0.07
CA GLY A 159 -56.20 -30.42 0.87
C GLY A 159 -56.93 -30.80 2.15
N GLY A 160 -56.59 -31.96 2.72
CA GLY A 160 -57.17 -32.34 4.02
C GLY A 160 -56.77 -31.33 5.10
N GLU A 161 -57.65 -31.01 6.03
CA GLU A 161 -57.35 -30.10 7.16
C GLU A 161 -56.83 -28.71 6.74
N ALA A 162 -56.90 -28.33 5.45
CA ALA A 162 -56.46 -27.03 4.99
C ALA A 162 -57.38 -25.93 5.52
N LEU A 163 -56.81 -24.83 6.01
CA LEU A 163 -57.55 -23.71 6.59
C LEU A 163 -57.26 -22.41 5.82
N ALA A 164 -58.29 -21.81 5.24
CA ALA A 164 -58.25 -20.46 4.69
C ALA A 164 -59.27 -19.57 5.41
N SER A 165 -58.80 -18.68 6.30
CA SER A 165 -59.67 -17.83 7.12
C SER A 165 -59.53 -16.33 6.85
N GLY A 166 -58.41 -15.88 6.28
CA GLY A 166 -58.22 -14.48 5.91
C GLY A 166 -59.01 -14.09 4.67
N LEU A 167 -59.31 -12.80 4.49
CA LEU A 167 -59.96 -12.28 3.28
C LEU A 167 -59.13 -12.64 2.04
N ALA A 168 -59.75 -13.25 1.01
CA ALA A 168 -59.08 -13.66 -0.23
C ALA A 168 -57.82 -14.54 -0.01
N ALA A 169 -57.77 -15.29 1.08
CA ALA A 169 -56.68 -16.20 1.39
C ALA A 169 -56.77 -17.52 0.61
N THR A 170 -55.60 -18.09 0.30
CA THR A 170 -55.49 -19.40 -0.39
C THR A 170 -54.63 -20.36 0.43
N ALA A 171 -55.20 -21.51 0.80
CA ALA A 171 -54.49 -22.63 1.42
C ALA A 171 -54.53 -23.85 0.48
N PHE A 172 -53.36 -24.35 0.08
CA PHE A 172 -53.23 -25.50 -0.82
C PHE A 172 -52.21 -26.51 -0.25
N GLY A 173 -52.68 -27.65 0.23
CA GLY A 173 -51.87 -28.70 0.86
C GLY A 173 -52.56 -29.29 2.09
N TRP A 174 -52.12 -30.48 2.54
CA TRP A 174 -52.63 -31.05 3.80
C TRP A 174 -52.12 -30.18 4.97
N SER A 175 -53.05 -29.74 5.83
CA SER A 175 -52.77 -28.83 6.96
C SER A 175 -52.08 -27.52 6.57
N ALA A 176 -52.39 -26.98 5.39
CA ALA A 176 -51.94 -25.64 4.99
C ALA A 176 -52.82 -24.57 5.67
N ASP A 177 -52.21 -23.58 6.32
CA ASP A 177 -52.88 -22.52 7.07
C ASP A 177 -52.65 -21.14 6.44
N ALA A 178 -53.68 -20.58 5.82
CA ALA A 178 -53.69 -19.21 5.31
C ALA A 178 -54.66 -18.34 6.13
N VAL A 179 -54.13 -17.72 7.19
CA VAL A 179 -54.91 -17.01 8.21
C VAL A 179 -54.92 -15.50 7.98
N GLY A 180 -53.85 -14.94 7.43
CA GLY A 180 -53.75 -13.51 7.14
C GLY A 180 -54.61 -13.10 5.93
N ASP A 181 -55.06 -11.84 5.91
CA ASP A 181 -55.75 -11.29 4.74
C ASP A 181 -54.81 -11.27 3.53
N PHE A 182 -55.30 -11.75 2.38
CA PHE A 182 -54.55 -11.93 1.14
C PHE A 182 -53.34 -12.87 1.29
N ALA A 183 -53.34 -13.76 2.29
CA ALA A 183 -52.26 -14.70 2.52
C ALA A 183 -52.38 -15.96 1.65
N HIS A 184 -51.24 -16.53 1.28
CA HIS A 184 -51.15 -17.71 0.43
C HIS A 184 -50.23 -18.75 1.07
N ALA A 185 -50.78 -19.89 1.49
CA ALA A 185 -50.05 -21.04 2.02
C ALA A 185 -50.12 -22.20 1.02
N ILE A 186 -48.98 -22.64 0.49
CA ILE A 186 -48.90 -23.68 -0.55
C ILE A 186 -47.87 -24.73 -0.12
N GLY A 187 -48.33 -25.89 0.35
CA GLY A 187 -47.51 -26.99 0.81
C GLY A 187 -48.10 -27.69 2.04
N HIS A 188 -47.57 -28.86 2.36
CA HIS A 188 -47.90 -29.57 3.59
C HIS A 188 -47.43 -28.76 4.80
N ASN A 189 -48.30 -28.48 5.77
CA ASN A 189 -48.00 -27.65 6.94
C ASN A 189 -47.49 -26.23 6.62
N ALA A 190 -47.75 -25.68 5.42
CA ALA A 190 -47.37 -24.30 5.10
C ALA A 190 -48.21 -23.32 5.93
N GLN A 191 -47.59 -22.29 6.51
CA GLN A 191 -48.23 -21.32 7.40
C GLN A 191 -48.03 -19.89 6.88
N ALA A 192 -49.08 -19.29 6.34
CA ALA A 192 -49.13 -17.88 5.96
C ALA A 192 -50.04 -17.13 6.94
N MET A 193 -49.45 -16.68 8.06
CA MET A 193 -50.19 -16.07 9.18
C MET A 193 -50.25 -14.54 9.11
N GLY A 194 -49.27 -13.91 8.46
CA GLY A 194 -49.25 -12.46 8.28
C GLY A 194 -50.16 -11.98 7.13
N GLY A 195 -50.64 -10.75 7.22
CA GLY A 195 -51.36 -10.12 6.09
C GLY A 195 -50.44 -9.98 4.88
N ARG A 196 -50.95 -10.34 3.69
CA ARG A 196 -50.21 -10.38 2.42
C ARG A 196 -48.96 -11.29 2.47
N ALA A 197 -48.99 -12.33 3.31
CA ALA A 197 -47.89 -13.29 3.41
C ALA A 197 -47.97 -14.37 2.33
N LEU A 198 -46.82 -14.85 1.89
CA LEU A 198 -46.68 -15.99 0.98
C LEU A 198 -45.79 -17.05 1.64
N ALA A 199 -46.32 -18.25 1.88
CA ALA A 199 -45.57 -19.42 2.36
C ALA A 199 -45.66 -20.55 1.34
N VAL A 200 -44.54 -20.97 0.77
CA VAL A 200 -44.48 -22.04 -0.25
C VAL A 200 -43.45 -23.08 0.14
N GLY A 201 -43.88 -24.32 0.38
CA GLY A 201 -43.02 -25.42 0.79
C GLY A 201 -43.56 -26.17 2.00
N GLU A 202 -42.98 -27.34 2.29
CA GLU A 202 -43.33 -28.09 3.48
C GLU A 202 -42.86 -27.34 4.74
N ALA A 203 -43.77 -27.13 5.69
CA ALA A 203 -43.52 -26.38 6.92
C ALA A 203 -42.92 -24.97 6.72
N ALA A 204 -43.15 -24.34 5.55
CA ALA A 204 -42.75 -22.95 5.32
C ALA A 204 -43.62 -22.01 6.19
N ALA A 205 -43.01 -21.04 6.88
CA ALA A 205 -43.69 -20.15 7.80
C ALA A 205 -43.45 -18.67 7.44
N ALA A 206 -44.50 -17.99 7.03
CA ALA A 206 -44.54 -16.56 6.73
C ALA A 206 -45.49 -15.86 7.73
N THR A 207 -44.94 -15.37 8.84
CA THR A 207 -45.73 -14.87 9.98
C THR A 207 -45.77 -13.34 10.09
N GLY A 208 -44.82 -12.66 9.46
CA GLY A 208 -44.78 -11.19 9.41
C GLY A 208 -45.74 -10.60 8.37
N TYR A 209 -46.03 -9.30 8.47
CA TYR A 209 -46.80 -8.58 7.45
C TYR A 209 -45.96 -8.41 6.17
N GLN A 210 -46.56 -8.64 5.00
CA GLN A 210 -45.91 -8.56 3.68
C GLN A 210 -44.67 -9.47 3.52
N THR A 211 -44.67 -10.65 4.14
CA THR A 211 -43.54 -11.58 4.07
C THR A 211 -43.63 -12.60 2.93
N THR A 212 -42.48 -13.08 2.49
CA THR A 212 -42.38 -14.23 1.56
C THR A 212 -41.43 -15.28 2.15
N ALA A 213 -41.92 -16.51 2.34
CA ALA A 213 -41.13 -17.68 2.72
C ALA A 213 -41.29 -18.77 1.66
N VAL A 214 -40.21 -19.12 0.96
CA VAL A 214 -40.22 -20.13 -0.10
C VAL A 214 -39.11 -21.16 0.15
N GLY A 215 -39.47 -22.41 0.41
CA GLY A 215 -38.56 -23.50 0.72
C GLY A 215 -39.04 -24.33 1.91
N ASN A 216 -38.57 -25.57 1.99
CA ASN A 216 -38.86 -26.45 3.11
C ASN A 216 -38.37 -25.82 4.43
N GLN A 217 -39.23 -25.68 5.43
CA GLN A 217 -38.90 -25.06 6.72
C GLN A 217 -38.33 -23.64 6.60
N SER A 218 -38.62 -22.92 5.51
CA SER A 218 -38.24 -21.50 5.38
C SER A 218 -39.06 -20.64 6.34
N ILE A 219 -38.44 -19.64 6.97
CA ILE A 219 -39.06 -18.81 8.00
C ILE A 219 -38.88 -17.33 7.63
N ALA A 220 -39.99 -16.62 7.44
CA ALA A 220 -40.04 -15.17 7.29
C ALA A 220 -40.95 -14.56 8.38
N ASN A 221 -40.34 -13.98 9.43
CA ASN A 221 -41.06 -13.45 10.60
C ASN A 221 -41.06 -11.92 10.68
N GLY A 222 -40.01 -11.27 10.15
CA GLY A 222 -39.93 -9.81 10.16
C GLY A 222 -40.92 -9.18 9.19
N ILE A 223 -41.36 -7.95 9.45
CA ILE A 223 -42.19 -7.19 8.49
C ILE A 223 -41.37 -6.97 7.20
N ASP A 224 -41.99 -7.14 6.03
CA ASP A 224 -41.34 -7.04 4.71
C ASP A 224 -40.15 -8.02 4.53
N ALA A 225 -40.12 -9.13 5.28
CA ALA A 225 -39.04 -10.11 5.21
C ALA A 225 -39.21 -11.09 4.04
N THR A 226 -38.09 -11.46 3.41
CA THR A 226 -38.04 -12.47 2.33
C THR A 226 -37.07 -13.59 2.69
N ALA A 227 -37.56 -14.83 2.79
CA ALA A 227 -36.76 -16.04 2.97
C ALA A 227 -36.93 -16.97 1.76
N PHE A 228 -35.83 -17.34 1.11
CA PHE A 228 -35.82 -18.26 -0.04
C PHE A 228 -34.75 -19.33 0.11
N GLY A 229 -35.16 -20.59 0.26
CA GLY A 229 -34.30 -21.76 0.44
C GLY A 229 -34.72 -22.63 1.61
N THR A 230 -34.30 -23.89 1.61
CA THR A 230 -34.55 -24.81 2.73
C THR A 230 -33.95 -24.27 4.02
N GLN A 231 -34.74 -24.14 5.08
CA GLN A 231 -34.32 -23.59 6.36
C GLN A 231 -33.75 -22.16 6.29
N ALA A 232 -34.05 -21.38 5.24
CA ALA A 232 -33.70 -19.97 5.19
C ALA A 232 -34.49 -19.18 6.26
N GLN A 233 -33.84 -18.27 6.97
CA GLN A 233 -34.40 -17.53 8.10
C GLN A 233 -34.26 -16.02 7.90
N ALA A 234 -35.38 -15.35 7.62
CA ALA A 234 -35.50 -13.89 7.55
C ALA A 234 -36.33 -13.41 8.76
N VAL A 235 -35.65 -13.10 9.88
CA VAL A 235 -36.31 -12.85 11.17
C VAL A 235 -36.40 -11.35 11.48
N GLY A 236 -35.40 -10.57 11.11
CA GLY A 236 -35.41 -9.12 11.32
C GLY A 236 -36.38 -8.41 10.38
N ASN A 237 -36.84 -7.22 10.74
CA ASN A 237 -37.66 -6.39 9.84
C ASN A 237 -36.87 -5.97 8.60
N SER A 238 -37.54 -5.94 7.45
CA SER A 238 -36.99 -5.58 6.14
C SER A 238 -35.76 -6.42 5.75
N THR A 239 -35.75 -7.71 6.13
CA THR A 239 -34.61 -8.61 5.87
C THR A 239 -34.79 -9.42 4.60
N THR A 240 -33.66 -9.89 4.04
CA THR A 240 -33.64 -10.84 2.93
C THR A 240 -32.67 -11.96 3.25
N ALA A 241 -33.14 -13.21 3.27
CA ALA A 241 -32.34 -14.43 3.43
C ALA A 241 -32.53 -15.34 2.22
N ILE A 242 -31.50 -15.51 1.39
CA ILE A 242 -31.54 -16.34 0.18
C ILE A 242 -30.42 -17.37 0.24
N GLY A 243 -30.78 -18.65 0.14
CA GLY A 243 -29.87 -19.79 0.26
C GLY A 243 -30.29 -20.72 1.39
N GLY A 244 -29.97 -22.01 1.25
CA GLY A 244 -30.29 -22.98 2.29
C GLY A 244 -29.58 -22.63 3.60
N GLU A 245 -30.27 -22.74 4.73
CA GLU A 245 -29.74 -22.39 6.06
C GLU A 245 -29.18 -20.95 6.16
N SER A 246 -29.54 -20.05 5.23
CA SER A 246 -29.15 -18.64 5.29
C SER A 246 -29.90 -17.92 6.40
N ARG A 247 -29.25 -16.98 7.10
CA ARG A 247 -29.82 -16.34 8.30
C ARG A 247 -29.64 -14.82 8.27
N ALA A 248 -30.73 -14.09 8.07
CA ALA A 248 -30.81 -12.64 8.22
C ALA A 248 -31.67 -12.30 9.46
N THR A 249 -31.03 -11.89 10.55
CA THR A 249 -31.70 -11.64 11.85
C THR A 249 -31.64 -10.18 12.29
N GLY A 250 -30.62 -9.43 11.87
CA GLY A 250 -30.53 -7.99 12.11
C GLY A 250 -31.56 -7.21 11.29
N ILE A 251 -31.98 -6.04 11.77
CA ILE A 251 -32.91 -5.18 11.03
C ILE A 251 -32.26 -4.71 9.73
N ALA A 252 -32.99 -4.76 8.62
CA ALA A 252 -32.51 -4.40 7.28
C ALA A 252 -31.27 -5.19 6.83
N ALA A 253 -31.05 -6.38 7.39
CA ALA A 253 -29.94 -7.25 7.04
C ALA A 253 -30.22 -8.08 5.77
N THR A 254 -29.15 -8.37 5.02
CA THR A 254 -29.22 -9.24 3.83
C THR A 254 -28.24 -10.39 3.98
N SER A 255 -28.73 -11.62 3.83
CA SER A 255 -27.94 -12.84 3.80
C SER A 255 -28.18 -13.56 2.48
N PHE A 256 -27.12 -13.78 1.70
CA PHE A 256 -27.19 -14.44 0.39
C PHE A 256 -26.10 -15.51 0.28
N GLY A 257 -26.48 -16.79 0.23
CA GLY A 257 -25.57 -17.95 0.14
C GLY A 257 -25.97 -19.07 1.10
N TRP A 258 -25.55 -20.31 0.81
CA TRP A 258 -25.75 -21.42 1.76
C TRP A 258 -25.00 -21.12 3.06
N ARG A 259 -25.71 -21.18 4.20
CA ARG A 259 -25.20 -20.83 5.53
C ARG A 259 -24.57 -19.43 5.65
N ALA A 260 -24.94 -18.49 4.79
CA ALA A 260 -24.62 -17.08 5.02
C ALA A 260 -25.34 -16.60 6.30
N SER A 261 -24.72 -15.70 7.07
CA SER A 261 -25.25 -15.20 8.34
C SER A 261 -25.04 -13.69 8.45
N ALA A 262 -26.13 -12.92 8.44
CA ALA A 262 -26.15 -11.48 8.68
C ALA A 262 -26.98 -11.19 9.96
N VAL A 263 -26.29 -10.83 11.04
CA VAL A 263 -26.87 -10.70 12.39
C VAL A 263 -26.94 -9.26 12.88
N GLY A 264 -25.97 -8.42 12.50
CA GLY A 264 -25.97 -6.99 12.84
C GLY A 264 -27.04 -6.17 12.12
N GLU A 265 -27.38 -5.00 12.66
CA GLU A 265 -28.27 -4.04 12.00
C GLU A 265 -27.65 -3.57 10.67
N ARG A 266 -28.39 -3.62 9.56
CA ARG A 266 -27.90 -3.29 8.21
C ARG A 266 -26.63 -4.08 7.83
N ALA A 267 -26.47 -5.30 8.35
CA ALA A 267 -25.37 -6.19 7.98
C ALA A 267 -25.67 -6.91 6.65
N HIS A 268 -24.66 -7.09 5.81
CA HIS A 268 -24.78 -7.77 4.52
C HIS A 268 -23.76 -8.90 4.40
N ALA A 269 -24.22 -10.15 4.37
CA ALA A 269 -23.41 -11.35 4.16
C ALA A 269 -23.71 -11.97 2.79
N LEU A 270 -22.74 -11.97 1.88
CA LEU A 270 -22.88 -12.38 0.48
C LEU A 270 -21.83 -13.46 0.13
N GLY A 271 -22.19 -14.73 0.25
CA GLY A 271 -21.33 -15.87 -0.07
C GLY A 271 -21.64 -17.11 0.76
N HIS A 272 -21.12 -18.27 0.32
CA HIS A 272 -21.13 -19.50 1.12
C HIS A 272 -20.42 -19.27 2.46
N LEU A 273 -21.08 -19.52 3.60
CA LEU A 273 -20.52 -19.29 4.95
C LEU A 273 -20.07 -17.83 5.24
N ALA A 274 -20.51 -16.84 4.44
CA ALA A 274 -20.21 -15.43 4.74
C ALA A 274 -20.85 -15.03 6.08
N ASN A 275 -20.11 -14.32 6.93
CA ASN A 275 -20.52 -13.93 8.28
C ASN A 275 -20.40 -12.41 8.47
N ALA A 276 -21.53 -11.73 8.64
CA ALA A 276 -21.62 -10.30 8.92
C ALA A 276 -22.30 -10.11 10.29
N GLU A 277 -21.50 -9.96 11.35
CA GLU A 277 -21.97 -9.93 12.75
C GLU A 277 -22.12 -8.51 13.30
N GLY A 278 -21.18 -7.62 12.99
CA GLY A 278 -21.23 -6.23 13.45
C GLY A 278 -22.32 -5.41 12.75
N ASP A 279 -22.73 -4.31 13.37
CA ASP A 279 -23.68 -3.39 12.75
C ASP A 279 -23.06 -2.67 11.55
N ARG A 280 -23.85 -2.47 10.50
CA ARG A 280 -23.48 -1.79 9.25
C ARG A 280 -22.27 -2.44 8.56
N THR A 281 -22.17 -3.77 8.63
CA THR A 281 -21.07 -4.55 8.07
C THR A 281 -21.34 -5.07 6.66
N LEU A 282 -20.26 -5.38 5.93
CA LEU A 282 -20.30 -6.03 4.63
C LEU A 282 -19.30 -7.19 4.58
N ALA A 283 -19.78 -8.42 4.42
CA ALA A 283 -18.97 -9.62 4.20
C ALA A 283 -19.28 -10.21 2.82
N VAL A 284 -18.30 -10.26 1.91
CA VAL A 284 -18.47 -10.77 0.53
C VAL A 284 -17.41 -11.82 0.21
N GLY A 285 -17.84 -13.01 -0.16
CA GLY A 285 -16.97 -14.15 -0.50
C GLY A 285 -17.23 -15.35 0.40
N GLU A 286 -16.71 -16.51 -0.01
CA GLU A 286 -16.81 -17.72 0.81
C GLU A 286 -16.04 -17.53 2.12
N GLY A 287 -16.73 -17.73 3.26
CA GLY A 287 -16.13 -17.63 4.60
C GLY A 287 -15.62 -16.23 4.96
N ALA A 288 -15.98 -15.19 4.21
CA ALA A 288 -15.66 -13.80 4.56
C ALA A 288 -16.34 -13.44 5.90
N SER A 289 -15.61 -12.80 6.81
CA SER A 289 -16.08 -12.49 8.16
C SER A 289 -15.88 -11.01 8.51
N ALA A 290 -16.98 -10.27 8.61
CA ALA A 290 -17.00 -8.87 9.08
C ALA A 290 -17.68 -8.82 10.46
N VAL A 291 -16.87 -8.66 11.51
CA VAL A 291 -17.32 -8.72 12.92
C VAL A 291 -17.34 -7.35 13.57
N GLY A 292 -16.36 -6.49 13.27
CA GLY A 292 -16.33 -5.14 13.82
C GLY A 292 -17.47 -4.27 13.29
N GLU A 293 -17.93 -3.32 14.10
CA GLU A 293 -18.92 -2.33 13.66
C GLU A 293 -18.39 -1.56 12.42
N GLN A 294 -19.21 -1.36 11.40
CA GLN A 294 -18.84 -0.73 10.13
C GLN A 294 -17.73 -1.45 9.34
N ALA A 295 -17.40 -2.69 9.70
CA ALA A 295 -16.33 -3.44 9.04
C ALA A 295 -16.74 -3.93 7.64
N THR A 296 -15.76 -3.99 6.74
CA THR A 296 -15.90 -4.54 5.38
C THR A 296 -14.88 -5.65 5.16
N ALA A 297 -15.33 -6.87 4.92
CA ALA A 297 -14.51 -8.02 4.53
C ALA A 297 -14.91 -8.50 3.13
N MET A 298 -14.00 -8.43 2.16
CA MET A 298 -14.25 -8.85 0.77
C MET A 298 -13.14 -9.77 0.25
N GLY A 299 -13.47 -11.03 0.00
CA GLY A 299 -12.53 -12.06 -0.45
C GLY A 299 -12.79 -13.40 0.24
N ASN A 300 -12.28 -14.49 -0.33
CA ASN A 300 -12.38 -15.80 0.31
C ASN A 300 -11.64 -15.78 1.66
N VAL A 301 -12.35 -16.05 2.75
CA VAL A 301 -11.81 -16.06 4.12
C VAL A 301 -11.17 -14.70 4.50
N ALA A 302 -11.62 -13.58 3.91
CA ALA A 302 -11.24 -12.25 4.37
C ALA A 302 -11.82 -12.01 5.78
N SER A 303 -11.05 -11.43 6.69
CA SER A 303 -11.43 -11.20 8.09
C SER A 303 -11.25 -9.73 8.47
N ALA A 304 -12.34 -9.06 8.83
CA ALA A 304 -12.34 -7.71 9.37
C ALA A 304 -12.98 -7.72 10.77
N THR A 305 -12.15 -7.78 11.82
CA THR A 305 -12.63 -7.89 13.21
C THR A 305 -12.56 -6.55 13.97
N GLY A 306 -11.73 -5.61 13.54
CA GLY A 306 -11.66 -4.27 14.11
C GLY A 306 -12.87 -3.41 13.74
N VAL A 307 -13.22 -2.44 14.59
CA VAL A 307 -14.22 -1.41 14.27
C VAL A 307 -13.71 -0.55 13.12
N ASP A 308 -14.57 -0.23 12.14
CA ASP A 308 -14.21 0.56 10.95
C ASP A 308 -13.04 -0.05 10.16
N ALA A 309 -12.89 -1.38 10.21
CA ALA A 309 -11.83 -2.10 9.53
C ALA A 309 -12.22 -2.51 8.10
N ILE A 310 -11.27 -2.44 7.18
CA ILE A 310 -11.44 -2.86 5.78
C ILE A 310 -10.44 -3.96 5.46
N ALA A 311 -10.90 -5.16 5.11
CA ALA A 311 -10.10 -6.28 4.60
C ALA A 311 -10.56 -6.68 3.20
N ILE A 312 -9.72 -6.43 2.18
CA ILE A 312 -10.01 -6.77 0.79
C ILE A 312 -8.90 -7.66 0.24
N GLY A 313 -9.24 -8.91 -0.06
CA GLY A 313 -8.34 -9.94 -0.59
C GLY A 313 -8.55 -11.30 0.07
N THR A 314 -8.22 -12.38 -0.65
CA THR A 314 -8.27 -13.75 -0.09
C THR A 314 -7.37 -13.84 1.14
N GLN A 315 -7.92 -14.32 2.26
CA GLN A 315 -7.21 -14.44 3.55
C GLN A 315 -6.60 -13.12 4.06
N SER A 316 -7.13 -11.96 3.65
CA SER A 316 -6.75 -10.67 4.21
C SER A 316 -7.26 -10.54 5.66
N VAL A 317 -6.48 -9.91 6.54
CA VAL A 317 -6.78 -9.82 7.97
C VAL A 317 -6.65 -8.37 8.46
N ALA A 318 -7.76 -7.75 8.83
CA ALA A 318 -7.87 -6.41 9.38
C ALA A 318 -8.43 -6.48 10.82
N ASP A 319 -7.54 -6.68 11.80
CA ASP A 319 -7.92 -6.93 13.20
C ASP A 319 -7.89 -5.68 14.08
N GLY A 320 -7.09 -4.68 13.70
CA GLY A 320 -7.04 -3.41 14.42
C GLY A 320 -8.23 -2.50 14.08
N ASN A 321 -8.65 -1.66 15.02
CA ASN A 321 -9.63 -0.60 14.75
C ASN A 321 -9.10 0.38 13.71
N SER A 322 -9.98 0.85 12.82
CA SER A 322 -9.68 1.78 11.73
C SER A 322 -8.52 1.32 10.84
N THR A 323 -8.38 0.01 10.62
CA THR A 323 -7.35 -0.56 9.74
C THR A 323 -7.81 -0.63 8.28
N THR A 324 -6.85 -0.59 7.36
CA THR A 324 -7.12 -0.80 5.93
C THR A 324 -6.17 -1.84 5.37
N VAL A 325 -6.71 -2.91 4.79
CA VAL A 325 -5.97 -4.02 4.20
C VAL A 325 -6.44 -4.27 2.77
N LEU A 326 -5.50 -4.24 1.82
CA LEU A 326 -5.76 -4.50 0.41
C LEU A 326 -4.68 -5.42 -0.16
N GLY A 327 -5.02 -6.69 -0.39
CA GLY A 327 -4.11 -7.72 -0.91
C GLY A 327 -4.42 -9.09 -0.31
N GLY A 328 -4.16 -10.16 -1.07
CA GLY A 328 -4.28 -11.51 -0.52
C GLY A 328 -3.24 -11.75 0.58
N GLU A 329 -3.61 -12.47 1.64
CA GLU A 329 -2.75 -12.78 2.79
C GLU A 329 -2.12 -11.52 3.45
N ALA A 330 -2.63 -10.32 3.16
CA ALA A 330 -2.17 -9.08 3.76
C ALA A 330 -2.76 -8.93 5.17
N MET A 331 -2.04 -8.28 6.07
CA MET A 331 -2.39 -8.22 7.48
C MET A 331 -2.15 -6.84 8.09
N ALA A 332 -3.17 -6.26 8.70
CA ALA A 332 -3.06 -5.10 9.59
C ALA A 332 -3.65 -5.42 10.97
N MET A 333 -2.81 -5.43 12.00
CA MET A 333 -3.21 -5.81 13.37
C MET A 333 -3.23 -4.62 14.33
N GLY A 334 -2.42 -3.60 14.07
CA GLY A 334 -2.34 -2.41 14.92
C GLY A 334 -3.49 -1.43 14.67
N PRO A 335 -3.98 -0.69 15.67
CA PRO A 335 -4.97 0.35 15.45
C PRO A 335 -4.47 1.40 14.46
N GLY A 336 -5.30 1.78 13.49
CA GLY A 336 -4.97 2.74 12.43
C GLY A 336 -3.88 2.27 11.46
N ALA A 337 -3.55 0.98 11.43
CA ALA A 337 -2.54 0.44 10.54
C ALA A 337 -3.08 0.20 9.11
N THR A 338 -2.20 0.31 8.13
CA THR A 338 -2.54 0.12 6.70
C THR A 338 -1.57 -0.86 6.06
N ALA A 339 -2.09 -1.90 5.42
CA ALA A 339 -1.31 -2.90 4.68
C ALA A 339 -1.83 -3.05 3.25
N ILE A 340 -1.04 -2.69 2.24
CA ILE A 340 -1.42 -2.77 0.82
C ILE A 340 -0.36 -3.56 0.05
N GLY A 341 -0.76 -4.68 -0.54
CA GLY A 341 0.09 -5.62 -1.29
C GLY A 341 -0.06 -7.05 -0.79
N TRP A 342 0.14 -8.05 -1.67
CA TRP A 342 0.09 -9.46 -1.27
C TRP A 342 1.10 -9.71 -0.14
N ARG A 343 0.68 -10.36 0.94
CA ARG A 343 1.52 -10.60 2.14
C ARG A 343 2.18 -9.35 2.76
N SER A 344 1.62 -8.16 2.54
CA SER A 344 2.05 -6.98 3.29
C SER A 344 1.63 -7.10 4.76
N MET A 345 2.45 -6.62 5.68
CA MET A 345 2.23 -6.73 7.13
C MET A 345 2.41 -5.38 7.82
N ALA A 346 1.36 -4.88 8.46
CA ALA A 346 1.38 -3.68 9.29
C ALA A 346 0.88 -4.02 10.71
N THR A 347 1.79 -4.46 11.59
CA THR A 347 1.42 -5.13 12.85
C THR A 347 1.36 -4.22 14.08
N ALA A 348 1.91 -3.01 14.02
CA ALA A 348 1.95 -2.06 15.13
C ALA A 348 0.99 -0.86 14.94
N GLU A 349 0.74 -0.10 16.01
CA GLU A 349 -0.11 1.11 15.98
C GLU A 349 0.35 2.07 14.89
N ARG A 350 -0.57 2.42 13.98
CA ARG A 350 -0.33 3.33 12.83
C ARG A 350 0.87 2.94 11.96
N ALA A 351 1.21 1.65 11.92
CA ALA A 351 2.19 1.14 10.96
C ALA A 351 1.60 1.14 9.55
N GLN A 352 2.44 1.42 8.56
CA GLN A 352 2.03 1.53 7.16
C GLN A 352 2.94 0.71 6.26
N ALA A 353 2.40 -0.34 5.63
CA ALA A 353 3.12 -1.22 4.72
C ALA A 353 2.50 -1.15 3.31
N PHE A 354 3.30 -0.77 2.31
CA PHE A 354 2.89 -0.64 0.91
C PHE A 354 3.86 -1.39 0.00
N GLY A 355 3.46 -2.54 -0.53
CA GLY A 355 4.26 -3.40 -1.40
C GLY A 355 4.06 -4.88 -1.10
N HIS A 356 4.39 -5.75 -2.05
CA HIS A 356 4.39 -7.19 -1.77
C HIS A 356 5.51 -7.52 -0.77
N LEU A 357 5.18 -8.31 0.27
CA LEU A 357 6.05 -8.59 1.43
C LEU A 357 6.53 -7.37 2.23
N ALA A 358 5.98 -6.17 2.03
CA ALA A 358 6.34 -5.00 2.83
C ALA A 358 5.96 -5.24 4.31
N ASN A 359 6.88 -4.95 5.24
CA ASN A 359 6.72 -5.24 6.66
C ASN A 359 6.98 -3.98 7.51
N ALA A 360 5.91 -3.40 8.05
CA ALA A 360 5.94 -2.29 9.00
C ALA A 360 5.52 -2.82 10.39
N SER A 361 6.50 -3.12 11.25
CA SER A 361 6.25 -3.72 12.58
C SER A 361 6.59 -2.80 13.76
N GLY A 362 7.08 -1.58 13.49
CA GLY A 362 7.35 -0.56 14.49
C GLY A 362 6.16 0.40 14.66
N VAL A 363 6.02 1.01 15.83
CA VAL A 363 4.95 2.00 16.06
C VAL A 363 5.18 3.21 15.15
N ARG A 364 4.14 3.63 14.41
CA ARG A 364 4.22 4.71 13.41
C ARG A 364 5.32 4.49 12.35
N SER A 365 5.65 3.24 12.02
CA SER A 365 6.63 2.93 10.99
C SER A 365 6.03 2.92 9.58
N LEU A 366 6.87 3.15 8.57
CA LEU A 366 6.49 3.20 7.16
C LEU A 366 7.41 2.29 6.34
N ALA A 367 6.86 1.30 5.66
CA ALA A 367 7.57 0.43 4.71
C ALA A 367 6.93 0.56 3.32
N VAL A 368 7.69 1.01 2.32
CA VAL A 368 7.22 1.19 0.93
C VAL A 368 8.17 0.48 -0.03
N GLY A 369 7.69 -0.56 -0.71
CA GLY A 369 8.47 -1.35 -1.67
C GLY A 369 8.38 -2.85 -1.41
N GLU A 370 8.76 -3.62 -2.43
CA GLU A 370 8.87 -5.07 -2.36
C GLU A 370 9.84 -5.48 -1.24
N ALA A 371 9.35 -6.24 -0.25
CA ALA A 371 10.13 -6.68 0.92
C ALA A 371 10.79 -5.54 1.74
N ALA A 372 10.29 -4.30 1.64
CA ALA A 372 10.74 -3.20 2.50
C ALA A 372 10.40 -3.50 3.97
N THR A 373 11.32 -3.27 4.90
CA THR A 373 11.16 -3.57 6.32
C THR A 373 11.42 -2.34 7.19
N ALA A 374 10.40 -1.89 7.92
CA ALA A 374 10.49 -0.83 8.92
C ALA A 374 10.09 -1.40 10.30
N SER A 375 11.07 -1.97 11.00
CA SER A 375 10.82 -2.82 12.18
C SER A 375 10.91 -2.12 13.53
N ALA A 376 11.35 -0.85 13.55
CA ALA A 376 11.48 -0.04 14.76
C ALA A 376 10.54 1.17 14.78
N ASP A 377 10.33 1.76 15.96
CA ASP A 377 9.44 2.90 16.13
C ASP A 377 9.88 4.13 15.33
N ASN A 378 8.92 4.76 14.65
CA ASN A 378 9.12 5.87 13.73
C ASN A 378 10.14 5.58 12.61
N ALA A 379 10.39 4.31 12.28
CA ALA A 379 11.29 3.94 11.20
C ALA A 379 10.62 4.09 9.83
N THR A 380 11.38 4.51 8.82
CA THR A 380 10.90 4.66 7.43
C THR A 380 11.80 3.90 6.47
N ALA A 381 11.28 2.91 5.76
CA ALA A 381 11.98 2.17 4.71
C ALA A 381 11.27 2.38 3.37
N ILE A 382 11.96 2.94 2.38
CA ILE A 382 11.41 3.21 1.04
C ILE A 382 12.36 2.64 -0.02
N GLY A 383 11.94 1.58 -0.72
CA GLY A 383 12.70 0.88 -1.75
C GLY A 383 12.55 -0.64 -1.64
N ASN A 384 12.82 -1.37 -2.72
CA ASN A 384 12.90 -2.83 -2.66
C ASN A 384 14.00 -3.24 -1.68
N GLU A 385 13.68 -4.14 -0.75
CA GLU A 385 14.57 -4.62 0.31
C GLU A 385 15.16 -3.52 1.22
N ALA A 386 14.58 -2.31 1.24
CA ALA A 386 15.02 -1.25 2.15
C ALA A 386 14.77 -1.67 3.61
N SER A 387 15.72 -1.42 4.52
CA SER A 387 15.68 -1.87 5.92
C SER A 387 15.95 -0.73 6.91
N ALA A 388 14.91 -0.31 7.61
CA ALA A 388 14.95 0.65 8.70
C ALA A 388 14.71 -0.07 10.04
N ALA A 389 15.78 -0.57 10.65
CA ALA A 389 15.73 -1.46 11.81
C ALA A 389 15.94 -0.75 13.16
N PHE A 390 16.10 0.57 13.16
CA PHE A 390 16.43 1.36 14.34
C PHE A 390 15.43 2.50 14.55
N SER A 391 15.20 2.90 15.80
CA SER A 391 14.24 3.96 16.11
C SER A 391 14.60 5.28 15.43
N ASN A 392 13.58 5.96 14.91
CA ASN A 392 13.69 7.22 14.16
C ASN A 392 14.69 7.15 12.98
N SER A 393 14.90 5.97 12.39
CA SER A 393 15.81 5.81 11.25
C SER A 393 15.05 5.78 9.93
N THR A 394 15.70 6.23 8.86
CA THR A 394 15.13 6.30 7.51
C THR A 394 16.07 5.64 6.53
N ALA A 395 15.63 4.63 5.79
CA ALA A 395 16.34 3.98 4.69
C ALA A 395 15.62 4.27 3.36
N ILE A 396 16.29 4.91 2.39
CA ILE A 396 15.71 5.26 1.09
C ILE A 396 16.57 4.70 -0.03
N GLY A 397 16.07 3.72 -0.78
CA GLY A 397 16.74 3.12 -1.94
C GLY A 397 16.69 1.60 -1.93
N ASN A 398 17.00 1.00 -3.08
CA ASN A 398 17.06 -0.45 -3.24
C ASN A 398 18.16 -1.05 -2.35
N GLY A 399 17.79 -1.91 -1.40
CA GLY A 399 18.70 -2.50 -0.42
C GLY A 399 19.32 -1.49 0.56
N ALA A 400 18.79 -0.26 0.65
CA ALA A 400 19.28 0.72 1.61
C ALA A 400 19.05 0.22 3.03
N ALA A 401 20.06 0.25 3.89
CA ALA A 401 19.96 -0.20 5.27
C ALA A 401 20.47 0.86 6.23
N THR A 402 19.78 0.98 7.36
CA THR A 402 20.24 1.76 8.52
C THR A 402 21.04 0.85 9.46
N THR A 403 21.96 1.42 10.21
CA THR A 403 22.86 0.72 11.14
C THR A 403 22.79 1.25 12.57
N ARG A 404 22.01 2.32 12.81
CA ARG A 404 21.85 2.96 14.12
C ARG A 404 20.61 3.86 14.18
N THR A 405 20.22 4.25 15.40
CA THR A 405 19.11 5.18 15.66
C THR A 405 19.36 6.57 15.08
N ASN A 406 18.29 7.28 14.70
CA ASN A 406 18.33 8.64 14.15
C ASN A 406 19.17 8.79 12.86
N GLN A 407 19.43 7.70 12.13
CA GLN A 407 20.17 7.74 10.87
C GLN A 407 19.23 7.90 9.68
N VAL A 408 19.61 8.75 8.73
CA VAL A 408 19.05 8.74 7.37
C VAL A 408 20.08 8.12 6.43
N SER A 409 19.77 6.95 5.89
CA SER A 409 20.56 6.21 4.92
C SER A 409 19.90 6.33 3.55
N VAL A 410 20.59 6.90 2.57
CA VAL A 410 20.10 7.03 1.20
C VAL A 410 20.98 6.16 0.32
N GLY A 411 20.39 5.17 -0.34
CA GLY A 411 21.10 4.23 -1.21
C GLY A 411 21.99 3.23 -0.45
N THR A 412 22.97 2.72 -1.19
CA THR A 412 23.98 1.74 -0.78
C THR A 412 25.37 2.27 -1.14
N LEU A 413 26.41 1.48 -0.87
CA LEU A 413 27.80 1.84 -1.18
C LEU A 413 28.09 1.98 -2.69
N THR A 414 27.20 1.50 -3.57
CA THR A 414 27.38 1.59 -5.03
C THR A 414 26.67 2.81 -5.65
N ASN A 415 25.88 3.54 -4.86
CA ASN A 415 25.10 4.67 -5.35
C ASN A 415 25.94 5.95 -5.52
N THR A 416 25.59 6.74 -6.53
CA THR A 416 26.08 8.11 -6.73
C THR A 416 25.00 9.12 -6.34
N TYR A 417 25.38 10.21 -5.68
CA TYR A 417 24.45 11.23 -5.18
C TYR A 417 24.59 12.53 -5.97
N THR A 418 23.48 13.04 -6.50
CA THR A 418 23.43 14.33 -7.20
C THR A 418 22.36 15.20 -6.57
N PHE A 419 22.76 16.25 -5.86
CA PHE A 419 21.86 17.25 -5.29
C PHE A 419 21.83 18.50 -6.20
N ALA A 420 20.87 18.55 -7.13
CA ALA A 420 20.83 19.58 -8.18
C ALA A 420 20.86 21.04 -7.66
N GLY A 421 20.31 21.29 -6.46
CA GLY A 421 20.28 22.62 -5.87
C GLY A 421 21.61 23.11 -5.29
N LEU A 422 22.60 22.23 -5.08
CA LEU A 422 23.81 22.51 -4.30
C LEU A 422 24.65 23.66 -4.89
N THR A 423 24.71 23.77 -6.21
CA THR A 423 25.47 24.82 -6.92
C THR A 423 24.58 25.91 -7.54
N SER A 424 23.27 25.88 -7.25
CA SER A 424 22.34 26.84 -7.84
C SER A 424 22.58 28.26 -7.33
N ALA A 425 22.46 29.25 -8.22
CA ALA A 425 22.61 30.67 -7.85
C ALA A 425 21.66 31.08 -6.71
N THR A 426 20.44 30.54 -6.70
CA THR A 426 19.46 30.76 -5.62
C THR A 426 19.93 30.22 -4.28
N SER A 427 20.50 29.01 -4.23
CA SER A 427 21.03 28.41 -3.00
C SER A 427 22.21 29.22 -2.48
N THR A 428 23.14 29.60 -3.36
CA THR A 428 24.29 30.46 -3.01
C THR A 428 23.84 31.83 -2.49
N ALA A 429 22.87 32.48 -3.15
CA ALA A 429 22.36 33.78 -2.73
C ALA A 429 21.59 33.74 -1.40
N ALA A 430 21.08 32.58 -1.00
CA ALA A 430 20.40 32.38 0.28
C ALA A 430 21.38 32.23 1.47
N GLN A 431 22.67 31.99 1.21
CA GLN A 431 23.68 31.90 2.28
C GLN A 431 23.93 33.28 2.89
N THR A 432 23.87 33.37 4.22
CA THR A 432 24.12 34.58 5.00
C THR A 432 24.87 34.23 6.29
N GLY A 433 25.60 35.18 6.87
CA GLY A 433 26.42 34.93 8.07
C GLY A 433 27.72 34.18 7.77
N ASP A 434 28.23 33.44 8.76
CA ASP A 434 29.39 32.56 8.58
C ASP A 434 29.01 31.41 7.65
N ILE A 435 29.80 31.17 6.62
CA ILE A 435 29.60 30.06 5.68
C ILE A 435 30.49 28.92 6.15
N GLY A 436 30.00 27.69 6.23
CA GLY A 436 30.80 26.52 6.62
C GLY A 436 31.22 25.68 5.41
N LEU A 437 32.29 24.89 5.54
CA LEU A 437 32.58 23.82 4.58
C LEU A 437 31.84 22.56 5.00
N VAL A 438 31.08 21.96 4.09
CA VAL A 438 30.49 20.64 4.31
C VAL A 438 31.60 19.59 4.21
N THR A 439 31.77 18.81 5.27
CA THR A 439 32.76 17.75 5.38
C THR A 439 32.08 16.40 5.60
N THR A 440 32.81 15.32 5.29
CA THR A 440 32.40 13.96 5.61
C THR A 440 33.54 13.22 6.28
N ASP A 441 33.22 12.30 7.19
CA ASP A 441 34.15 11.28 7.67
C ASP A 441 34.06 9.99 6.87
N ARG A 442 34.80 8.95 7.30
CA ARG A 442 34.78 7.61 6.67
C ARG A 442 33.49 6.84 6.93
N ASP A 443 32.73 7.22 7.94
CA ASP A 443 31.46 6.60 8.31
C ASP A 443 30.27 7.27 7.59
N GLY A 444 30.54 8.28 6.76
CA GLY A 444 29.54 9.00 5.96
C GLY A 444 28.76 10.06 6.74
N ASN A 445 29.25 10.49 7.91
CA ASN A 445 28.62 11.57 8.67
C ASN A 445 28.92 12.91 7.99
N ILE A 446 27.87 13.70 7.70
CA ILE A 446 28.00 15.01 7.08
C ILE A 446 27.92 16.10 8.16
N ALA A 447 28.89 16.99 8.20
CA ALA A 447 28.93 18.11 9.14
C ALA A 447 29.42 19.41 8.47
N ALA A 448 28.92 20.56 8.92
CA ALA A 448 29.45 21.86 8.54
C ALA A 448 30.59 22.25 9.49
N ASP A 449 31.77 22.53 8.94
CA ASP A 449 32.93 23.03 9.68
C ASP A 449 33.21 24.50 9.31
N PHE A 450 33.11 25.36 10.31
CA PHE A 450 33.37 26.80 10.20
C PHE A 450 34.82 27.17 10.56
N THR A 451 35.61 26.22 11.07
CA THR A 451 36.99 26.46 11.52
C THR A 451 38.03 26.25 10.42
N LEU A 452 37.75 25.38 9.44
CA LEU A 452 38.61 25.14 8.27
C LEU A 452 38.94 26.43 7.51
N GLN A 453 38.01 27.39 7.47
CA GLN A 453 38.23 28.70 6.85
C GLN A 453 39.25 29.54 7.62
N ASN A 454 39.24 29.49 8.95
CA ASN A 454 40.24 30.17 9.79
C ASN A 454 41.64 29.57 9.59
N GLY A 455 41.72 28.25 9.42
CA GLY A 455 42.97 27.56 9.07
C GLY A 455 43.50 27.97 7.70
N GLN A 456 42.63 28.06 6.69
CA GLN A 456 42.98 28.55 5.35
C GLN A 456 43.43 30.01 5.37
N ALA A 457 42.77 30.88 6.12
CA ALA A 457 43.17 32.27 6.29
C ALA A 457 44.54 32.40 6.97
N SER A 458 44.79 31.61 8.01
CA SER A 458 46.09 31.56 8.69
C SER A 458 47.21 31.06 7.76
N ASN A 459 46.94 30.03 6.96
CA ASN A 459 47.89 29.54 5.95
C ASN A 459 48.15 30.59 4.86
N SER A 460 47.11 31.30 4.42
CA SER A 460 47.26 32.40 3.46
C SER A 460 48.16 33.52 4.01
N ALA A 461 47.97 33.90 5.27
CA ALA A 461 48.83 34.87 5.95
C ALA A 461 50.27 34.37 6.10
N ALA A 462 50.48 33.11 6.47
CA ALA A 462 51.81 32.50 6.57
C ALA A 462 52.53 32.46 5.20
N ILE A 463 51.82 32.12 4.14
CA ILE A 463 52.36 32.15 2.76
C ILE A 463 52.74 33.58 2.38
N SER A 464 51.90 34.57 2.70
CA SER A 464 52.20 35.98 2.45
C SER A 464 53.47 36.43 3.20
N ASN A 465 53.60 36.06 4.47
CA ASN A 465 54.78 36.35 5.29
C ASN A 465 56.05 35.67 4.74
N ASN A 466 55.95 34.39 4.35
CA ASN A 466 57.08 33.68 3.74
C ASN A 466 57.49 34.32 2.41
N SER A 467 56.53 34.74 1.59
CA SER A 467 56.79 35.45 0.34
C SER A 467 57.54 36.77 0.59
N ALA A 468 57.12 37.54 1.61
CA ALA A 468 57.82 38.77 2.01
C ALA A 468 59.23 38.48 2.54
N GLY A 469 59.41 37.45 3.35
CA GLY A 469 60.73 37.02 3.85
C GLY A 469 61.67 36.57 2.74
N ILE A 470 61.16 35.84 1.74
CA ILE A 470 61.94 35.48 0.53
C ILE A 470 62.36 36.74 -0.21
N ALA A 471 61.46 37.71 -0.42
CA ALA A 471 61.80 38.96 -1.09
C ALA A 471 62.90 39.75 -0.34
N GLN A 472 62.85 39.78 0.99
CA GLN A 472 63.92 40.38 1.81
C GLN A 472 65.25 39.63 1.65
N ASN A 473 65.23 38.29 1.70
CA ASN A 473 66.43 37.49 1.48
C ASN A 473 67.01 37.71 0.07
N THR A 474 66.17 37.81 -0.96
CA THR A 474 66.61 38.15 -2.32
C THR A 474 67.26 39.53 -2.36
N ALA A 475 66.69 40.54 -1.70
CA ALA A 475 67.29 41.86 -1.62
C ALA A 475 68.64 41.85 -0.88
N ALA A 476 68.75 41.11 0.23
CA ALA A 476 69.99 40.95 0.99
C ALA A 476 71.07 40.22 0.18
N VAL A 477 70.71 39.16 -0.56
CA VAL A 477 71.62 38.46 -1.48
C VAL A 477 72.12 39.40 -2.57
N ASN A 478 71.24 40.21 -3.15
CA ASN A 478 71.63 41.21 -4.15
C ASN A 478 72.59 42.25 -3.56
N ALA A 479 72.31 42.75 -2.35
CA ALA A 479 73.20 43.68 -1.64
C ALA A 479 74.57 43.04 -1.34
N ASN A 480 74.59 41.79 -0.89
CA ASN A 480 75.82 41.03 -0.69
C ASN A 480 76.58 40.83 -2.00
N ALA A 481 75.90 40.52 -3.10
CA ALA A 481 76.52 40.41 -4.42
C ALA A 481 77.15 41.75 -4.85
N THR A 482 76.48 42.88 -4.62
CA THR A 482 77.05 44.22 -4.84
C THR A 482 78.28 44.46 -3.97
N ALA A 483 78.23 44.14 -2.67
CA ALA A 483 79.36 44.30 -1.76
C ALA A 483 80.56 43.41 -2.16
N ILE A 484 80.32 42.17 -2.57
CA ILE A 484 81.36 41.27 -3.10
C ILE A 484 81.99 41.85 -4.35
N ASN A 485 81.20 42.40 -5.28
CA ASN A 485 81.72 43.06 -6.48
C ASN A 485 82.59 44.28 -6.13
N GLN A 486 82.19 45.09 -5.14
CA GLN A 486 82.99 46.21 -4.64
C GLN A 486 84.30 45.74 -4.01
N ASN A 487 84.25 44.71 -3.16
CA ASN A 487 85.45 44.11 -2.57
C ASN A 487 86.38 43.54 -3.65
N THR A 488 85.83 42.90 -4.67
CA THR A 488 86.59 42.36 -5.82
C THR A 488 87.30 43.50 -6.58
N ALA A 489 86.60 44.61 -6.83
CA ALA A 489 87.20 45.79 -7.44
C ALA A 489 88.29 46.43 -6.55
N GLY A 490 88.02 46.56 -5.25
CA GLY A 490 88.98 47.07 -4.27
C GLY A 490 90.24 46.21 -4.20
N LEU A 491 90.11 44.89 -4.23
CA LEU A 491 91.22 43.95 -4.27
C LEU A 491 92.03 44.10 -5.57
N ALA A 492 91.37 44.28 -6.73
CA ALA A 492 92.04 44.54 -7.99
C ALA A 492 92.85 45.85 -7.96
N SER A 493 92.28 46.93 -7.39
CA SER A 493 93.00 48.20 -7.19
C SER A 493 94.18 48.04 -6.24
N ALA A 494 94.03 47.31 -5.14
CA ALA A 494 95.11 47.04 -4.20
C ALA A 494 96.23 46.21 -4.87
N SER A 495 95.87 45.19 -5.66
CA SER A 495 96.82 44.40 -6.44
C SER A 495 97.60 45.26 -7.45
N ALA A 496 96.93 46.20 -8.12
CA ALA A 496 97.58 47.14 -9.05
C ALA A 496 98.54 48.09 -8.31
N ALA A 497 98.15 48.61 -7.15
CA ALA A 497 99.01 49.44 -6.31
C ALA A 497 100.24 48.67 -5.81
N ILE A 498 100.09 47.40 -5.40
CA ILE A 498 101.21 46.54 -5.03
C ILE A 498 102.15 46.32 -6.23
N ALA A 499 101.61 46.06 -7.43
CA ALA A 499 102.43 45.89 -8.63
C ALA A 499 103.24 47.16 -8.96
N LEU A 500 102.64 48.35 -8.83
CA LEU A 500 103.34 49.63 -8.98
C LEU A 500 104.45 49.81 -7.93
N ASN A 501 104.14 49.55 -6.66
CA ASN A 501 105.13 49.64 -5.59
C ASN A 501 106.30 48.67 -5.83
N SER A 502 106.04 47.44 -6.25
CA SER A 502 107.10 46.48 -6.63
C SER A 502 107.97 46.99 -7.77
N ALA A 503 107.36 47.59 -8.81
CA ALA A 503 108.11 48.19 -9.92
C ALA A 503 108.96 49.39 -9.46
N SER A 504 108.43 50.26 -8.59
CA SER A 504 109.20 51.36 -8.00
C SER A 504 110.35 50.86 -7.12
N ILE A 505 110.15 49.81 -6.32
CA ILE A 505 111.21 49.20 -5.52
C ILE A 505 112.31 48.63 -6.42
N GLN A 506 111.95 47.97 -7.53
CA GLN A 506 112.93 47.49 -8.51
C GLN A 506 113.73 48.65 -9.10
N SER A 507 113.06 49.73 -9.54
CA SER A 507 113.74 50.91 -10.07
C SER A 507 114.68 51.56 -9.05
N ASN A 508 114.28 51.64 -7.77
CA ASN A 508 115.15 52.14 -6.71
C ASN A 508 116.36 51.21 -6.50
N SER A 509 116.15 49.90 -6.57
CA SER A 509 117.24 48.92 -6.48
C SER A 509 118.25 49.08 -7.62
N ASP A 510 117.77 49.26 -8.85
CA ASP A 510 118.62 49.47 -10.04
C ASP A 510 119.42 50.77 -9.89
N GLN A 511 118.78 51.87 -9.47
CA GLN A 511 119.44 53.15 -9.20
C GLN A 511 120.50 53.05 -8.10
N ILE A 512 120.23 52.33 -7.02
CA ILE A 512 121.22 52.09 -5.96
C ILE A 512 122.42 51.32 -6.52
N SER A 513 122.21 50.32 -7.37
CA SER A 513 123.30 49.60 -8.03
C SER A 513 124.17 50.53 -8.88
N THR A 514 123.56 51.38 -9.71
CA THR A 514 124.30 52.38 -10.50
C THR A 514 125.08 53.35 -9.62
N ASN A 515 124.47 53.85 -8.54
CA ASN A 515 125.18 54.73 -7.61
C ASN A 515 126.38 54.04 -6.95
N ILE A 516 126.29 52.74 -6.66
CA ILE A 516 127.42 51.95 -6.13
C ILE A 516 128.55 51.89 -7.16
N ASP A 517 128.24 51.61 -8.41
CA ASP A 517 129.23 51.56 -9.51
C ASP A 517 129.90 52.93 -9.69
N ASP A 518 129.13 54.02 -9.73
CA ASP A 518 129.66 55.40 -9.83
C ASP A 518 130.57 55.75 -8.64
N ILE A 519 130.26 55.28 -7.44
CA ILE A 519 131.10 55.49 -6.24
C ILE A 519 132.42 54.73 -6.38
N ILE A 520 132.39 53.49 -6.88
CA ILE A 520 133.61 52.70 -7.14
C ILE A 520 134.49 53.42 -8.16
N ASP A 521 133.91 53.88 -9.27
CA ASP A 521 134.64 54.63 -10.31
C ASP A 521 135.24 55.94 -9.78
N ASN A 522 134.50 56.67 -8.93
CA ASN A 522 135.03 57.87 -8.28
C ASN A 522 136.21 57.56 -7.34
N ARG A 523 136.13 56.49 -6.55
CA ARG A 523 137.24 56.06 -5.67
C ARG A 523 138.48 55.69 -6.48
N ALA A 524 138.31 54.96 -7.58
CA ALA A 524 139.39 54.64 -8.50
C ALA A 524 139.97 55.89 -9.17
N GLY A 525 139.13 56.86 -9.55
CA GLY A 525 139.57 58.17 -10.04
C GLY A 525 140.41 58.95 -9.05
N ILE A 526 140.11 58.88 -7.74
CA ILE A 526 140.90 59.50 -6.68
C ILE A 526 142.21 58.75 -6.44
N ALA A 527 142.19 57.41 -6.40
CA ALA A 527 143.40 56.60 -6.32
C ALA A 527 144.35 56.91 -7.50
N ALA A 528 143.79 57.06 -8.70
CA ALA A 528 144.48 57.48 -9.91
C ALA A 528 145.07 58.89 -9.78
N ALA A 529 144.34 59.85 -9.21
CA ALA A 529 144.84 61.19 -8.93
C ALA A 529 146.03 61.21 -7.95
N LEU A 530 146.02 60.35 -6.92
CA LEU A 530 147.10 60.22 -5.94
C LEU A 530 148.36 59.52 -6.49
N ALA A 531 148.19 58.60 -7.45
CA ALA A 531 149.30 57.89 -8.08
C ALA A 531 150.16 58.83 -8.94
N LEU A 532 149.55 59.89 -9.48
CA LEU A 532 150.16 60.80 -10.44
C LEU A 532 151.22 61.71 -9.81
N ASP A 533 152.48 61.48 -10.13
CA ASP A 533 153.63 62.25 -9.62
C ASP A 533 154.39 63.06 -10.69
N ASN A 534 154.91 64.24 -10.34
CA ASN A 534 155.66 65.13 -11.24
C ASN A 534 157.12 64.66 -11.36
N ALA A 535 157.43 63.92 -12.42
CA ALA A 535 158.82 63.56 -12.73
C ALA A 535 159.70 64.82 -12.85
N TYR A 536 160.69 64.95 -11.96
CA TYR A 536 161.68 66.03 -11.96
C TYR A 536 162.95 65.57 -12.66
N VAL A 537 163.45 66.34 -13.63
CA VAL A 537 164.71 66.03 -14.30
C VAL A 537 165.88 66.63 -13.48
N PRO A 538 166.85 65.86 -12.99
CA PRO A 538 168.02 66.44 -12.31
C PRO A 538 168.92 67.24 -13.27
N LEU A 539 169.63 68.26 -12.77
CA LEU A 539 170.56 69.09 -13.57
C LEU A 539 171.61 68.21 -14.26
N GLY A 540 171.83 68.41 -15.56
CA GLY A 540 172.72 67.60 -16.41
C GLY A 540 172.05 66.46 -17.20
N HIS A 541 170.75 66.21 -17.01
CA HIS A 541 169.98 65.21 -17.77
C HIS A 541 168.82 65.84 -18.57
N THR A 542 168.40 65.15 -19.66
CA THR A 542 167.36 65.63 -20.59
C THR A 542 166.00 64.95 -20.39
N TYR A 543 165.96 63.75 -19.81
CA TYR A 543 164.73 62.98 -19.58
C TYR A 543 164.70 62.47 -18.14
N ALA A 544 163.50 62.41 -17.56
CA ALA A 544 163.25 61.68 -16.32
C ALA A 544 161.96 60.86 -16.45
N VAL A 545 161.92 59.74 -15.75
CA VAL A 545 160.71 58.93 -15.58
C VAL A 545 160.49 58.79 -14.09
N SER A 546 159.26 59.06 -13.63
CA SER A 546 158.82 58.70 -12.28
C SER A 546 157.59 57.81 -12.38
N GLY A 547 157.35 57.02 -11.36
CA GLY A 547 156.16 56.18 -11.27
C GLY A 547 155.70 56.16 -9.82
N GLY A 548 154.40 56.11 -9.63
CA GLY A 548 153.77 56.14 -8.32
C GLY A 548 152.62 55.15 -8.27
N PHE A 549 152.32 54.67 -7.06
CA PHE A 549 151.08 53.99 -6.75
C PHE A 549 150.25 54.92 -5.89
N GLY A 550 148.98 55.07 -6.24
CA GLY A 550 147.98 55.76 -5.44
C GLY A 550 147.00 54.74 -4.92
N TYR A 551 146.57 54.92 -3.68
CA TYR A 551 145.58 54.06 -3.04
C TYR A 551 144.58 54.96 -2.34
N TYR A 552 143.29 54.73 -2.58
CA TYR A 552 142.21 55.44 -1.92
C TYR A 552 141.03 54.50 -1.72
N ASP A 553 140.76 54.19 -0.45
CA ASP A 553 139.54 53.51 0.00
C ASP A 553 139.22 52.23 -0.80
N ASP A 554 140.17 51.28 -0.76
CA ASP A 554 140.19 49.97 -1.44
C ASP A 554 140.38 49.95 -2.96
N GLU A 555 140.54 51.11 -3.60
CA GLU A 555 140.99 51.18 -5.00
C GLU A 555 142.47 51.54 -5.09
N THR A 556 143.20 50.80 -5.92
CA THR A 556 144.61 51.04 -6.19
C THR A 556 144.77 51.53 -7.62
N ALA A 557 145.64 52.51 -7.85
CA ALA A 557 146.01 52.95 -9.18
C ALA A 557 147.53 53.05 -9.32
N PHE A 558 148.02 52.77 -10.52
CA PHE A 558 149.41 52.93 -10.89
C PHE A 558 149.52 54.07 -11.90
N ALA A 559 150.45 54.99 -11.67
CA ALA A 559 150.79 56.02 -12.63
C ALA A 559 152.24 55.95 -13.06
N GLY A 560 152.46 56.20 -14.35
CA GLY A 560 153.76 56.44 -14.95
C GLY A 560 153.85 57.85 -15.48
N SER A 561 154.94 58.53 -15.18
CA SER A 561 155.22 59.91 -15.53
C SER A 561 156.53 60.01 -16.28
N VAL A 562 156.53 60.79 -17.36
CA VAL A 562 157.72 61.12 -18.13
C VAL A 562 157.90 62.64 -18.11
N ALA A 563 159.14 63.08 -18.00
CA ALA A 563 159.50 64.49 -18.10
C ALA A 563 160.65 64.69 -19.08
N TYR A 564 160.60 65.80 -19.80
CA TYR A 564 161.58 66.20 -20.80
C TYR A 564 162.05 67.62 -20.52
N ARG A 565 163.35 67.81 -20.32
CA ARG A 565 163.98 69.10 -20.11
C ARG A 565 164.44 69.68 -21.45
N LEU A 566 163.93 70.85 -21.78
CA LEU A 566 164.33 71.62 -22.97
C LEU A 566 165.60 72.44 -22.69
N ASN A 567 165.67 73.07 -21.50
CA ASN A 567 166.82 73.85 -21.03
C ASN A 567 166.81 73.94 -19.50
N ASP A 568 167.83 74.56 -18.91
CA ASP A 568 167.98 74.67 -17.44
C ASP A 568 166.82 75.39 -16.74
N SER A 569 165.98 76.12 -17.49
CA SER A 569 164.85 76.90 -16.98
C SER A 569 163.48 76.31 -17.33
N PHE A 570 163.39 75.22 -18.10
CA PHE A 570 162.10 74.73 -18.62
C PHE A 570 162.06 73.20 -18.86
N GLN A 571 161.02 72.54 -18.32
CA GLN A 571 160.71 71.13 -18.56
C GLN A 571 159.21 70.87 -18.79
N PHE A 572 158.87 69.89 -19.63
CA PHE A 572 157.52 69.34 -19.78
C PHE A 572 157.39 68.05 -18.98
N ASN A 573 156.19 67.77 -18.46
CA ASN A 573 155.85 66.48 -17.90
C ASN A 573 154.51 65.96 -18.42
N GLY A 574 154.39 64.64 -18.56
CA GLY A 574 153.17 63.94 -18.94
C GLY A 574 153.08 62.69 -18.11
N SER A 575 151.91 62.41 -17.56
CA SER A 575 151.68 61.22 -16.76
C SER A 575 150.38 60.54 -17.17
N VAL A 576 150.39 59.22 -17.18
CA VAL A 576 149.20 58.39 -17.35
C VAL A 576 149.04 57.52 -16.12
N THR A 577 147.79 57.25 -15.75
CA THR A 577 147.44 56.42 -14.61
C THR A 577 146.36 55.44 -15.00
N THR A 578 146.37 54.27 -14.38
CA THR A 578 145.33 53.25 -14.53
C THR A 578 144.99 52.68 -13.15
N GLY A 579 143.70 52.55 -12.86
CA GLY A 579 143.21 51.74 -11.76
C GLY A 579 143.62 50.28 -11.99
N VAL A 580 144.17 49.68 -10.95
CA VAL A 580 144.64 48.29 -10.93
C VAL A 580 143.45 47.34 -10.72
N ASP A 581 142.45 47.76 -9.95
CA ASP A 581 141.31 46.92 -9.56
C ASP A 581 140.12 47.04 -10.53
N ASN A 582 139.83 48.23 -11.09
CA ASN A 582 138.70 48.44 -12.00
C ASN A 582 139.06 48.82 -13.46
N GLY A 583 140.35 48.98 -13.79
CA GLY A 583 140.80 49.29 -15.16
C GLY A 583 140.49 50.71 -15.66
N SER A 584 140.01 51.61 -14.79
CA SER A 584 139.82 53.03 -15.12
C SER A 584 141.13 53.68 -15.53
N THR A 585 141.14 54.60 -16.51
CA THR A 585 142.37 55.26 -16.98
C THR A 585 142.25 56.77 -16.89
N GLY A 586 143.34 57.41 -16.49
CA GLY A 586 143.45 58.87 -16.40
C GLY A 586 144.78 59.33 -16.99
N ALA A 587 144.85 60.59 -17.41
CA ALA A 587 146.08 61.19 -17.90
C ALA A 587 146.16 62.65 -17.45
N ARG A 588 147.39 63.14 -17.29
CA ARG A 588 147.69 64.55 -17.07
C ARG A 588 148.90 64.96 -17.91
N ALA A 589 148.98 66.23 -18.25
CA ALA A 589 150.15 66.84 -18.86
C ALA A 589 150.39 68.20 -18.20
N GLY A 590 151.64 68.58 -18.03
CA GLY A 590 152.04 69.83 -17.40
C GLY A 590 153.43 70.28 -17.85
N PHE A 591 153.88 71.40 -17.30
CA PHE A 591 155.21 71.95 -17.51
C PHE A 591 155.69 72.61 -16.21
N GLN A 592 157.00 72.71 -16.04
CA GLN A 592 157.63 73.45 -14.97
C GLN A 592 158.67 74.38 -15.58
N ALA A 593 158.63 75.64 -15.16
CA ALA A 593 159.59 76.66 -15.56
C ALA A 593 160.17 77.32 -14.30
N SER A 594 161.47 77.57 -14.28
CA SER A 594 162.16 78.28 -13.18
C SER A 594 162.99 79.42 -13.74
N TRP A 595 162.83 80.61 -13.16
CA TRP A 595 163.51 81.84 -13.54
C TRP A 595 164.56 82.28 -12.53
#